data_AF-A0A926HTZ4-F1
#
_entry.id   AF-A0A926HTZ4-F1
#
_cell.length_a   1.000
_cell.length_b   1.000
_cell.length_c   1.000
_cell.angle_alpha   90.00
_cell.angle_beta   90.00
_cell.angle_gamma   90.00
#
_symmetry.space_group_name_H-M   'P 1'
#
loop_
_entity.id
_entity.type
_entity.pdbx_description
1 polymer ?
#
loop_
_entity_poly.entity_id
_entity_poly.type
_entity_poly.pdbx_seq_one_letter_code
_entity_poly.pdbx_strand_id
1 'polypeptide(L)'
;MRKYRNKIILGAAVLAVLAFVFWWGGNAPGLRGWNPQSEPVVTSPSVPPQETEIPPEPEQTSLPSEAPAEASSAAPEAKKSNEPATVENKPGGKANKPLTAEEKIDLAEKIAGENPPANEAGSKQYAKLQGMDINDATGKDQYRTEPVPEGRPAPLEPQDAVITDTAHTCTISVRCDSILKNMAWLDPEKTELVPEDGVILPPTEVTFYEGESVFNLLVREMKKNKIHLEFVNAPIYNSAYIEGIHNLYELDCGELSGWMYQVNGWFPNYGCSRYALQPGDNVEWVYTCDLGVDVGGYYASAGD
;
A
#
# COMPACT_ATOMS: atom_id res chain seq x y z
N MET A 1 -39.65 -13.13 -42.07
CA MET A 1 -38.30 -13.48 -41.54
C MET A 1 -37.16 -12.53 -41.93
N ARG A 2 -37.32 -11.54 -42.85
CA ARG A 2 -36.24 -10.61 -43.23
C ARG A 2 -35.90 -9.51 -42.21
N LYS A 3 -36.80 -9.19 -41.27
CA LYS A 3 -36.65 -8.04 -40.35
C LYS A 3 -35.62 -8.26 -39.22
N TYR A 4 -35.28 -9.51 -38.91
CA TYR A 4 -34.33 -9.86 -37.84
C TYR A 4 -33.00 -10.42 -38.33
N ARG A 5 -32.86 -10.62 -39.65
CA ARG A 5 -31.68 -11.27 -40.25
C ARG A 5 -30.39 -10.50 -39.95
N ASN A 6 -30.44 -9.17 -39.99
CA ASN A 6 -29.27 -8.33 -39.73
C ASN A 6 -28.90 -8.27 -38.25
N LYS A 7 -29.87 -8.38 -37.34
CA LYS A 7 -29.63 -8.42 -35.89
C LYS A 7 -29.06 -9.78 -35.46
N ILE A 8 -29.51 -10.87 -36.08
CA ILE A 8 -28.98 -12.22 -35.85
C ILE A 8 -27.56 -12.33 -36.41
N ILE A 9 -27.28 -11.76 -37.59
CA ILE A 9 -25.91 -11.74 -38.16
C ILE A 9 -24.96 -10.91 -37.28
N LEU A 10 -25.40 -9.76 -36.76
CA LEU A 10 -24.58 -8.94 -35.87
C LEU A 10 -24.30 -9.64 -34.53
N GLY A 11 -25.32 -10.29 -33.94
CA GLY A 11 -25.14 -11.08 -32.72
C GLY A 11 -24.20 -12.28 -32.91
N ALA A 12 -24.30 -12.97 -34.05
CA ALA A 12 -23.40 -14.07 -34.39
C ALA A 12 -21.96 -13.59 -34.64
N ALA A 13 -21.77 -12.41 -35.23
CA ALA A 13 -20.44 -11.83 -35.44
C ALA A 13 -19.76 -11.44 -34.12
N VAL A 14 -20.51 -10.86 -33.16
CA VAL A 14 -19.99 -10.53 -31.83
C VAL A 14 -19.61 -11.79 -31.06
N LEU A 15 -20.44 -12.84 -31.09
CA LEU A 15 -20.12 -14.12 -30.46
C LEU A 15 -18.91 -14.82 -31.10
N ALA A 16 -18.73 -14.69 -32.42
CA ALA A 16 -17.55 -15.21 -33.10
C ALA A 16 -16.26 -14.46 -32.73
N VAL A 17 -16.33 -13.13 -32.57
CA VAL A 17 -15.20 -12.32 -32.08
C VAL A 17 -14.86 -12.67 -30.63
N LEU A 18 -15.86 -12.84 -29.76
CA LEU A 18 -15.63 -13.23 -28.36
C LEU A 18 -15.04 -14.64 -28.25
N ALA A 19 -15.50 -15.60 -29.06
CA ALA A 19 -14.91 -16.94 -29.13
C ALA A 19 -13.48 -16.91 -29.69
N PHE A 20 -13.20 -16.03 -30.66
CA PHE A 20 -11.85 -15.81 -31.19
C PHE A 20 -10.92 -15.19 -30.14
N VAL A 21 -11.38 -14.20 -29.37
CA VAL A 21 -10.61 -13.61 -28.27
C VAL A 21 -10.40 -14.63 -27.14
N PHE A 22 -11.39 -15.47 -26.85
CA PHE A 22 -11.26 -16.52 -25.83
C PHE A 22 -10.27 -17.63 -26.23
N TRP A 23 -10.26 -18.04 -27.51
CA TRP A 23 -9.40 -19.14 -27.97
C TRP A 23 -8.00 -18.68 -28.42
N TRP A 24 -7.84 -17.41 -28.83
CA TRP A 24 -6.57 -16.86 -29.31
C TRP A 24 -5.97 -15.75 -28.44
N GLY A 25 -6.74 -15.13 -27.54
CA GLY A 25 -6.28 -14.08 -26.62
C GLY A 25 -5.58 -14.59 -25.36
N GLY A 26 -5.44 -15.92 -25.19
CA GLY A 26 -4.79 -16.53 -24.03
C GLY A 26 -3.25 -16.53 -24.02
N ASN A 27 -2.57 -15.76 -24.90
CA ASN A 27 -1.11 -15.78 -24.97
C ASN A 27 -0.48 -14.38 -25.13
N ALA A 28 -1.02 -13.39 -24.42
CA ALA A 28 -0.30 -12.13 -24.18
C ALA A 28 0.81 -12.36 -23.13
N PRO A 29 2.09 -12.10 -23.44
CA PRO A 29 3.17 -12.22 -22.47
C PRO A 29 3.07 -11.03 -21.51
N GLY A 30 2.51 -11.26 -20.32
CA GLY A 30 2.33 -10.23 -19.29
C GLY A 30 1.22 -10.50 -18.28
N LEU A 31 0.36 -11.51 -18.50
CA LEU A 31 -0.74 -11.87 -17.58
C LEU A 31 -0.60 -13.28 -16.99
N ARG A 32 0.59 -13.86 -16.99
CA ARG A 32 0.85 -15.10 -16.25
C ARG A 32 1.04 -14.75 -14.78
N GLY A 33 -0.09 -14.57 -14.12
CA GLY A 33 -0.18 -14.61 -12.68
C GLY A 33 0.47 -15.88 -12.14
N TRP A 34 1.26 -15.67 -11.10
CA TRP A 34 1.77 -16.67 -10.16
C TRP A 34 0.79 -17.85 -10.00
N ASN A 35 1.18 -19.04 -10.45
CA ASN A 35 0.43 -20.27 -10.26
C ASN A 35 1.21 -21.19 -9.31
N PRO A 36 0.88 -21.26 -8.01
CA PRO A 36 1.41 -22.28 -7.14
C PRO A 36 0.66 -23.58 -7.43
N GLN A 37 1.36 -24.52 -8.05
CA GLN A 37 0.80 -25.79 -8.48
C GLN A 37 0.39 -26.67 -7.28
N SER A 38 -0.87 -27.12 -7.37
CA SER A 38 -1.57 -28.27 -6.79
C SER A 38 -0.81 -29.34 -6.00
N GLU A 39 -1.39 -29.74 -4.86
CA GLU A 39 -1.32 -31.11 -4.31
C GLU A 39 -2.66 -31.52 -3.64
N PRO A 40 -2.93 -32.83 -3.44
CA PRO A 40 -4.12 -33.49 -4.00
C PRO A 40 -5.32 -33.70 -3.06
N VAL A 41 -6.45 -33.94 -3.72
CA VAL A 41 -7.77 -34.31 -3.18
C VAL A 41 -7.73 -35.61 -2.36
N VAL A 42 -8.27 -35.56 -1.14
CA VAL A 42 -8.81 -36.73 -0.42
C VAL A 42 -10.32 -36.53 -0.27
N THR A 43 -11.05 -37.58 -0.62
CA THR A 43 -12.50 -37.63 -0.84
C THR A 43 -13.34 -37.95 0.41
N SER A 44 -14.54 -37.33 0.44
CA SER A 44 -15.84 -37.81 0.98
C SER A 44 -16.18 -37.71 2.48
N PRO A 45 -17.48 -37.67 2.88
CA PRO A 45 -18.70 -37.33 2.12
C PRO A 45 -19.65 -36.29 2.79
N SER A 46 -20.62 -35.88 1.96
CA SER A 46 -21.79 -35.01 2.08
C SER A 46 -22.81 -35.28 3.20
N VAL A 47 -23.35 -34.19 3.79
CA VAL A 47 -24.66 -34.12 4.49
C VAL A 47 -25.41 -32.82 4.06
N PRO A 48 -26.75 -32.82 3.89
CA PRO A 48 -27.52 -31.79 3.16
C PRO A 48 -27.91 -30.55 3.99
N PRO A 49 -28.50 -29.50 3.35
CA PRO A 49 -28.61 -28.15 3.89
C PRO A 49 -29.83 -27.95 4.81
N GLN A 50 -29.69 -27.10 5.82
CA GLN A 50 -30.81 -26.54 6.56
C GLN A 50 -31.00 -25.05 6.25
N GLU A 51 -32.22 -24.75 5.83
CA GLU A 51 -32.82 -23.43 5.67
C GLU A 51 -32.74 -22.61 6.96
N THR A 52 -32.51 -21.31 6.82
CA THR A 52 -33.08 -20.34 7.75
C THR A 52 -33.41 -19.07 6.99
N GLU A 53 -34.63 -18.61 7.24
CA GLU A 53 -35.41 -17.66 6.47
C GLU A 53 -34.87 -16.22 6.59
N ILE A 54 -34.85 -15.50 5.47
CA ILE A 54 -34.63 -14.05 5.40
C ILE A 54 -36.02 -13.39 5.27
N PRO A 55 -36.47 -12.54 6.21
CA PRO A 55 -37.62 -11.67 5.99
C PRO A 55 -37.22 -10.36 5.27
N PRO A 56 -38.13 -9.74 4.52
CA PRO A 56 -37.79 -8.73 3.53
C PRO A 56 -37.57 -7.33 4.10
N GLU A 57 -36.66 -6.62 3.43
CA GLU A 57 -36.43 -5.18 3.39
C GLU A 57 -37.74 -4.39 3.17
N PRO A 58 -37.97 -3.26 3.88
CA PRO A 58 -38.90 -2.26 3.41
C PRO A 58 -38.19 -1.06 2.77
N GLU A 59 -38.81 -0.66 1.68
CA GLU A 59 -38.47 0.39 0.73
C GLU A 59 -38.23 1.79 1.30
N GLN A 60 -37.40 2.52 0.54
CA GLN A 60 -37.26 3.98 0.48
C GLN A 60 -38.53 4.76 0.84
N THR A 61 -38.37 5.72 1.75
CA THR A 61 -39.22 6.91 1.84
C THR A 61 -38.37 8.17 1.98
N SER A 62 -38.77 9.18 1.23
CA SER A 62 -38.09 10.43 0.96
C SER A 62 -38.46 11.57 1.93
N LEU A 63 -37.47 12.43 2.24
CA LEU A 63 -37.55 13.87 2.59
C LEU A 63 -38.17 14.27 3.96
N PRO A 64 -37.89 15.47 4.53
CA PRO A 64 -37.16 16.64 3.99
C PRO A 64 -36.07 17.29 4.89
N SER A 65 -35.20 18.04 4.22
CA SER A 65 -34.54 19.31 4.58
C SER A 65 -34.91 19.98 5.92
N GLU A 66 -33.92 20.19 6.79
CA GLU A 66 -33.77 21.45 7.55
C GLU A 66 -32.30 21.69 7.96
N ALA A 67 -31.69 22.71 7.35
CA ALA A 67 -30.55 23.47 7.85
C ALA A 67 -31.12 24.87 8.23
N PRO A 68 -30.47 25.73 9.06
CA PRO A 68 -29.02 25.79 9.26
C PRO A 68 -28.55 26.06 10.70
N ALA A 69 -27.33 25.62 11.01
CA ALA A 69 -26.49 26.28 12.02
C ALA A 69 -25.12 26.52 11.39
N GLU A 70 -24.69 27.78 11.44
CA GLU A 70 -23.60 28.38 10.70
C GLU A 70 -22.25 27.70 10.97
N ALA A 71 -21.70 27.06 9.93
CA ALA A 71 -20.34 26.58 9.91
C ALA A 71 -19.39 27.77 9.67
N SER A 72 -18.56 28.04 10.67
CA SER A 72 -17.39 28.92 10.60
C SER A 72 -16.50 28.55 9.41
N SER A 73 -16.18 29.53 8.57
CA SER A 73 -15.54 29.39 7.26
C SER A 73 -14.00 29.29 7.30
N ALA A 74 -13.41 28.73 8.35
CA ALA A 74 -11.97 28.57 8.42
C ALA A 74 -11.57 27.18 7.90
N ALA A 75 -10.56 27.13 7.02
CA ALA A 75 -9.89 25.87 6.72
C ALA A 75 -9.26 25.35 8.03
N PRO A 76 -9.29 24.05 8.32
CA PRO A 76 -8.54 23.51 9.45
C PRO A 76 -7.06 23.82 9.25
N GLU A 77 -6.48 24.59 10.15
CA GLU A 77 -5.03 24.83 10.17
C GLU A 77 -4.36 23.50 10.52
N ALA A 78 -3.47 23.05 9.65
CA ALA A 78 -2.70 21.83 9.89
C ALA A 78 -1.81 22.02 11.11
N LYS A 79 -1.74 20.95 11.93
CA LYS A 79 -0.94 20.88 13.15
C LYS A 79 0.48 21.39 12.92
N LYS A 80 0.91 22.41 13.68
CA LYS A 80 2.34 22.65 13.91
C LYS A 80 2.88 21.53 14.79
N SER A 81 4.09 21.03 14.53
CA SER A 81 4.68 19.80 15.09
C SER A 81 4.53 19.52 16.60
N ASN A 82 4.16 20.51 17.43
CA ASN A 82 4.02 20.41 18.89
C ASN A 82 2.60 20.57 19.45
N GLU A 83 1.55 20.78 18.64
CA GLU A 83 0.17 20.85 19.14
C GLU A 83 -0.44 19.46 19.33
N PRO A 84 -1.41 19.23 20.24
CA PRO A 84 -2.08 17.93 20.35
C PRO A 84 -3.01 17.69 19.14
N ALA A 85 -3.22 16.43 18.76
CA ALA A 85 -4.20 16.07 17.75
C ALA A 85 -5.63 16.34 18.25
N THR A 86 -6.42 17.04 17.45
CA THR A 86 -7.85 17.27 17.64
C THR A 86 -8.60 16.93 16.34
N VAL A 87 -9.92 16.80 16.42
CA VAL A 87 -10.75 16.51 15.23
C VAL A 87 -10.60 17.61 14.18
N GLU A 88 -10.39 18.85 14.61
CA GLU A 88 -10.28 20.03 13.76
C GLU A 88 -8.92 20.16 13.08
N ASN A 89 -7.83 19.57 13.60
CA ASN A 89 -6.50 19.72 13.01
C ASN A 89 -6.01 18.47 12.25
N LYS A 90 -6.92 17.55 11.92
CA LYS A 90 -6.64 16.34 11.13
C LYS A 90 -6.05 16.71 9.75
N PRO A 91 -4.86 16.21 9.37
CA PRO A 91 -4.25 16.51 8.08
C PRO A 91 -5.08 15.98 6.91
N GLY A 92 -5.48 16.85 5.99
CA GLY A 92 -6.22 16.43 4.80
C GLY A 92 -6.89 17.57 4.05
N GLY A 93 -7.52 17.21 2.92
CA GLY A 93 -8.34 18.10 2.13
C GLY A 93 -9.68 18.37 2.79
N LYS A 94 -10.51 19.16 2.13
CA LYS A 94 -11.91 19.33 2.57
C LYS A 94 -12.69 18.07 2.19
N ALA A 95 -13.73 17.72 2.95
CA ALA A 95 -14.54 16.50 2.75
C ALA A 95 -15.04 16.26 1.30
N ASN A 96 -15.10 17.30 0.44
CA ASN A 96 -15.54 17.21 -0.95
C ASN A 96 -14.41 17.42 -1.99
N LYS A 97 -13.15 17.59 -1.57
CA LYS A 97 -11.99 17.77 -2.45
C LYS A 97 -10.75 17.15 -1.79
N PRO A 98 -10.38 15.91 -2.16
CA PRO A 98 -9.12 15.30 -1.77
C PRO A 98 -7.93 16.15 -2.25
N LEU A 99 -6.82 16.06 -1.54
CA LEU A 99 -5.56 16.71 -1.90
C LEU A 99 -4.95 16.02 -3.14
N THR A 100 -4.36 16.82 -4.04
CA THR A 100 -3.45 16.29 -5.06
C THR A 100 -2.15 15.80 -4.43
N ALA A 101 -1.31 15.07 -5.18
CA ALA A 101 -0.01 14.64 -4.69
C ALA A 101 0.87 15.83 -4.29
N GLU A 102 0.87 16.91 -5.09
CA GLU A 102 1.62 18.13 -4.80
C GLU A 102 1.06 18.84 -3.54
N GLU A 103 -0.27 18.94 -3.41
CA GLU A 103 -0.89 19.53 -2.22
C GLU A 103 -0.56 18.73 -0.94
N LYS A 104 -0.41 17.39 -1.03
CA LYS A 104 0.02 16.55 0.10
C LYS A 104 1.48 16.79 0.48
N ILE A 105 2.37 16.91 -0.50
CA ILE A 105 3.80 17.20 -0.27
C ILE A 105 3.96 18.57 0.38
N ASP A 106 3.31 19.60 -0.16
CA ASP A 106 3.32 20.96 0.40
C ASP A 106 2.79 21.00 1.84
N LEU A 107 1.77 20.19 2.13
CA LEU A 107 1.19 20.10 3.47
C LEU A 107 2.15 19.42 4.45
N ALA A 108 2.76 18.32 4.05
CA ALA A 108 3.76 17.61 4.84
C ALA A 108 5.02 18.47 5.09
N GLU A 109 5.48 19.24 4.09
CA GLU A 109 6.59 20.19 4.25
C GLU A 109 6.27 21.24 5.33
N LYS A 110 5.04 21.78 5.30
CA LYS A 110 4.58 22.73 6.34
C LYS A 110 4.51 22.09 7.73
N ILE A 111 4.15 20.82 7.83
CA ILE A 111 4.11 20.07 9.10
C ILE A 111 5.55 19.84 9.62
N ALA A 112 6.50 19.51 8.73
CA ALA A 112 7.90 19.30 9.07
C ALA A 112 8.59 20.58 9.57
N GLY A 113 8.19 21.75 9.05
CA GLY A 113 8.68 23.06 9.50
C GLY A 113 10.13 23.35 9.08
N GLU A 114 10.81 24.26 9.79
CA GLU A 114 12.11 24.82 9.37
C GLU A 114 13.31 23.85 9.48
N ASN A 115 13.14 22.70 10.15
CA ASN A 115 14.16 21.66 10.28
C ASN A 115 13.55 20.29 9.95
N PRO A 116 13.31 19.98 8.67
CA PRO A 116 12.87 18.65 8.29
C PRO A 116 13.91 17.59 8.72
N PRO A 117 13.50 16.32 8.90
CA PRO A 117 14.41 15.24 9.26
C PRO A 117 15.65 15.23 8.34
N ALA A 118 16.85 14.91 8.84
CA ALA A 118 18.01 14.85 7.96
C ALA A 118 17.81 13.74 6.91
N ASN A 119 17.93 14.06 5.62
CA ASN A 119 17.93 13.07 4.54
C ASN A 119 19.36 12.70 4.12
N GLU A 120 19.53 11.44 3.72
CA GLU A 120 20.71 11.05 2.97
C GLU A 120 20.45 11.37 1.50
N ALA A 121 21.21 12.31 0.92
CA ALA A 121 21.06 12.68 -0.48
C ALA A 121 21.43 11.51 -1.41
N GLY A 122 20.63 11.31 -2.45
CA GLY A 122 20.89 10.30 -3.49
C GLY A 122 22.18 10.55 -4.27
N SER A 123 22.93 9.49 -4.58
CA SER A 123 24.17 9.57 -5.38
C SER A 123 23.98 8.94 -6.75
N LYS A 124 23.87 9.78 -7.80
CA LYS A 124 23.73 9.32 -9.19
C LYS A 124 24.88 8.40 -9.63
N GLN A 125 26.10 8.73 -9.20
CA GLN A 125 27.28 7.94 -9.54
C GLN A 125 27.21 6.55 -8.89
N TYR A 126 26.92 6.51 -7.60
CA TYR A 126 26.78 5.26 -6.87
C TYR A 126 25.60 4.41 -7.40
N ALA A 127 24.44 5.03 -7.60
CA ALA A 127 23.26 4.36 -8.16
C ALA A 127 23.56 3.67 -9.50
N LYS A 128 24.22 4.38 -10.44
CA LYS A 128 24.63 3.80 -11.73
C LYS A 128 25.65 2.68 -11.56
N LEU A 129 26.58 2.78 -10.60
CA LEU A 129 27.53 1.71 -10.28
C LEU A 129 26.85 0.46 -9.70
N GLN A 130 25.75 0.63 -8.96
CA GLN A 130 24.91 -0.46 -8.45
C GLN A 130 23.91 -0.99 -9.51
N GLY A 131 24.01 -0.54 -10.76
CA GLY A 131 23.21 -1.08 -11.86
C GLY A 131 21.84 -0.41 -12.05
N MET A 132 21.54 0.70 -11.37
CA MET A 132 20.32 1.46 -11.66
C MET A 132 20.43 2.17 -13.02
N ASP A 133 19.42 1.97 -13.87
CA ASP A 133 19.29 2.69 -15.14
C ASP A 133 18.60 4.05 -14.92
N ILE A 134 19.40 5.05 -14.55
CA ILE A 134 18.93 6.41 -14.30
C ILE A 134 18.84 7.19 -15.62
N ASN A 135 17.64 7.65 -15.95
CA ASN A 135 17.41 8.52 -17.10
C ASN A 135 17.98 9.92 -16.83
N ASP A 136 18.87 10.40 -17.70
CA ASP A 136 19.54 11.69 -17.50
C ASP A 136 18.60 12.91 -17.59
N ALA A 137 17.46 12.79 -18.29
CA ALA A 137 16.49 13.88 -18.44
C ALA A 137 15.56 14.02 -17.22
N THR A 138 15.12 12.90 -16.64
CA THR A 138 14.24 12.92 -15.45
C THR A 138 15.01 12.83 -14.14
N GLY A 139 16.24 12.31 -14.17
CA GLY A 139 17.03 12.00 -12.98
C GLY A 139 16.56 10.77 -12.20
N LYS A 140 15.55 10.03 -12.69
CA LYS A 140 14.94 8.86 -12.05
C LYS A 140 15.04 7.63 -12.95
N ASP A 141 14.80 6.44 -12.40
CA ASP A 141 14.65 5.22 -13.21
C ASP A 141 13.28 5.14 -13.92
N GLN A 142 13.05 4.08 -14.69
CA GLN A 142 11.78 3.84 -15.40
C GLN A 142 10.56 3.69 -14.47
N TYR A 143 10.78 3.39 -13.19
CA TYR A 143 9.77 3.21 -12.15
C TYR A 143 9.73 4.39 -11.17
N ARG A 144 10.21 5.56 -11.62
CA ARG A 144 10.20 6.85 -10.88
C ARG A 144 11.02 6.83 -9.58
N THR A 145 11.98 5.92 -9.46
CA THR A 145 12.89 5.86 -8.32
C THR A 145 14.04 6.83 -8.51
N GLU A 146 14.26 7.69 -7.53
CA GLU A 146 15.43 8.54 -7.47
C GLU A 146 16.69 7.75 -7.12
N PRO A 147 17.89 8.27 -7.44
CA PRO A 147 19.15 7.62 -7.10
C PRO A 147 19.24 7.33 -5.61
N VAL A 148 19.60 6.09 -5.25
CA VAL A 148 19.80 5.72 -3.85
C VAL A 148 21.05 6.40 -3.26
N PRO A 149 21.09 6.68 -1.95
CA PRO A 149 22.29 7.17 -1.28
C PRO A 149 23.44 6.16 -1.30
N GLU A 150 24.66 6.64 -1.07
CA GLU A 150 25.84 5.77 -1.00
C GLU A 150 25.72 4.75 0.14
N GLY A 151 26.08 3.50 -0.15
CA GLY A 151 25.99 2.39 0.82
C GLY A 151 24.59 1.80 0.99
N ARG A 152 23.55 2.38 0.36
CA ARG A 152 22.20 1.80 0.33
C ARG A 152 22.06 0.80 -0.83
N PRO A 153 21.26 -0.26 -0.69
CA PRO A 153 21.03 -1.21 -1.77
C PRO A 153 20.26 -0.55 -2.92
N ALA A 154 20.58 -0.94 -4.16
CA ALA A 154 19.78 -0.59 -5.33
C ALA A 154 18.53 -1.49 -5.43
N PRO A 155 17.44 -1.02 -6.04
CA PRO A 155 16.28 -1.85 -6.28
C PRO A 155 16.62 -3.03 -7.23
N LEU A 156 16.08 -4.20 -6.91
CA LEU A 156 16.09 -5.38 -7.77
C LEU A 156 14.69 -5.55 -8.35
N GLU A 157 14.58 -5.75 -9.67
CA GLU A 157 13.26 -5.94 -10.26
C GLU A 157 12.66 -7.30 -9.88
N PRO A 158 11.38 -7.37 -9.48
CA PRO A 158 10.81 -8.62 -8.95
C PRO A 158 10.81 -9.76 -9.98
N GLN A 159 10.73 -9.43 -11.28
CA GLN A 159 10.80 -10.41 -12.36
C GLN A 159 12.21 -10.99 -12.59
N ASP A 160 13.25 -10.30 -12.13
CA ASP A 160 14.65 -10.71 -12.27
C ASP A 160 15.18 -11.42 -11.02
N ALA A 161 14.41 -11.38 -9.92
CA ALA A 161 14.74 -12.06 -8.67
C ALA A 161 14.72 -13.59 -8.85
N VAL A 162 15.82 -14.25 -8.44
CA VAL A 162 15.93 -15.70 -8.39
C VAL A 162 15.92 -16.12 -6.93
N ILE A 163 14.82 -16.74 -6.49
CA ILE A 163 14.70 -17.27 -5.13
C ILE A 163 15.35 -18.65 -5.08
N THR A 164 16.33 -18.82 -4.20
CA THR A 164 17.05 -20.09 -3.98
C THR A 164 16.57 -20.78 -2.70
N ASP A 165 17.15 -21.93 -2.35
CA ASP A 165 16.92 -22.61 -1.07
C ASP A 165 17.94 -22.21 0.01
N THR A 166 18.84 -21.26 -0.28
CA THR A 166 19.79 -20.70 0.70
C THR A 166 19.02 -19.92 1.77
N ALA A 167 19.02 -20.44 3.00
CA ALA A 167 18.33 -19.82 4.13
C ALA A 167 19.22 -18.81 4.86
N HIS A 168 18.62 -17.66 5.18
CA HIS A 168 19.20 -16.59 5.99
C HIS A 168 18.20 -16.11 7.04
N THR A 169 18.63 -15.24 7.94
CA THR A 169 17.76 -14.64 8.96
C THR A 169 17.70 -13.13 8.83
N CYS A 170 16.55 -12.56 9.15
CA CYS A 170 16.31 -11.14 9.29
C CYS A 170 15.32 -10.93 10.45
N THR A 171 15.11 -9.69 10.87
CA THR A 171 14.10 -9.32 11.86
C THR A 171 12.97 -8.55 11.17
N ILE A 172 11.71 -8.86 11.51
CA ILE A 172 10.55 -8.09 11.06
C ILE A 172 9.74 -7.59 12.27
N SER A 173 9.21 -6.36 12.18
CA SER A 173 8.20 -5.84 13.11
C SER A 173 7.15 -5.00 12.37
N VAL A 174 5.97 -4.85 12.99
CA VAL A 174 4.88 -3.99 12.50
C VAL A 174 4.35 -3.18 13.67
N ARG A 175 4.31 -1.85 13.52
CA ARG A 175 3.92 -0.93 14.60
C ARG A 175 3.06 0.23 14.12
N CYS A 176 2.20 0.74 14.99
CA CYS A 176 1.30 1.87 14.73
C CYS A 176 1.39 2.98 15.81
N ASP A 177 2.59 3.20 16.37
CA ASP A 177 2.85 4.18 17.43
C ASP A 177 2.30 5.59 17.15
N SER A 178 2.33 6.04 15.89
CA SER A 178 1.84 7.36 15.53
C SER A 178 0.34 7.52 15.75
N ILE A 179 -0.44 6.45 15.64
CA ILE A 179 -1.88 6.49 15.90
C ILE A 179 -2.13 6.80 17.39
N LEU A 180 -1.36 6.19 18.30
CA LEU A 180 -1.50 6.45 19.75
C LEU A 180 -1.29 7.93 20.10
N LYS A 181 -0.40 8.62 19.37
CA LYS A 181 -0.15 10.06 19.53
C LYS A 181 -1.22 10.94 18.88
N ASN A 182 -2.04 10.35 18.02
CA ASN A 182 -3.02 11.06 17.17
C ASN A 182 -4.40 10.38 17.18
N MET A 183 -4.81 9.75 18.30
CA MET A 183 -6.06 9.00 18.40
C MET A 183 -7.32 9.79 17.99
N ALA A 184 -7.30 11.11 18.15
CA ALA A 184 -8.40 11.99 17.73
C ALA A 184 -8.63 12.02 16.20
N TRP A 185 -7.66 11.55 15.41
CA TRP A 185 -7.76 11.47 13.95
C TRP A 185 -8.22 10.12 13.46
N LEU A 186 -8.08 9.07 14.27
CA LEU A 186 -8.47 7.72 13.89
C LEU A 186 -9.99 7.63 13.74
N ASP A 187 -10.46 6.80 12.80
CA ASP A 187 -11.86 6.40 12.77
C ASP A 187 -12.27 5.80 14.13
N PRO A 188 -13.29 6.35 14.82
CA PRO A 188 -13.72 5.86 16.12
C PRO A 188 -14.01 4.36 16.15
N GLU A 189 -14.51 3.78 15.05
CA GLU A 189 -14.81 2.34 14.95
C GLU A 189 -13.57 1.45 14.97
N LYS A 190 -12.38 2.02 14.71
CA LYS A 190 -11.11 1.31 14.65
C LYS A 190 -10.28 1.42 15.93
N THR A 191 -10.79 2.13 16.94
CA THR A 191 -10.10 2.32 18.23
C THR A 191 -9.64 1.00 18.86
N GLU A 192 -10.48 -0.04 18.80
CA GLU A 192 -10.18 -1.36 19.39
C GLU A 192 -9.11 -2.14 18.62
N LEU A 193 -8.76 -1.73 17.40
CA LEU A 193 -7.71 -2.35 16.58
C LEU A 193 -6.31 -1.87 16.94
N VAL A 194 -6.18 -0.81 17.74
CA VAL A 194 -4.88 -0.22 18.09
C VAL A 194 -4.36 -0.85 19.39
N PRO A 195 -3.24 -1.59 19.37
CA PRO A 195 -2.64 -2.10 20.59
C PRO A 195 -2.20 -0.96 21.51
N GLU A 196 -2.29 -1.15 22.83
CA GLU A 196 -1.94 -0.12 23.83
C GLU A 196 -0.50 0.39 23.72
N ASP A 197 0.42 -0.47 23.26
CA ASP A 197 1.84 -0.18 23.04
C ASP A 197 2.19 0.06 21.55
N GLY A 198 1.17 0.03 20.68
CA GLY A 198 1.31 0.21 19.23
C GLY A 198 1.98 -0.95 18.51
N VAL A 199 2.22 -2.09 19.17
CA VAL A 199 2.92 -3.25 18.58
C VAL A 199 1.91 -4.26 18.01
N ILE A 200 1.84 -4.35 16.68
CA ILE A 200 0.99 -5.31 15.96
C ILE A 200 1.73 -6.64 15.77
N LEU A 201 3.02 -6.56 15.40
CA LEU A 201 3.94 -7.68 15.37
C LEU A 201 5.23 -7.23 16.09
N PRO A 202 5.59 -7.83 17.24
CA PRO A 202 6.84 -7.50 17.90
C PRO A 202 8.04 -7.88 17.02
N PRO A 203 9.22 -7.28 17.23
CA PRO A 203 10.44 -7.69 16.56
C PRO A 203 10.65 -9.20 16.65
N THR A 204 10.56 -9.85 15.50
CA THR A 204 10.61 -11.31 15.38
C THR A 204 11.71 -11.68 14.41
N GLU A 205 12.68 -12.46 14.87
CA GLU A 205 13.66 -13.08 13.98
C GLU A 205 12.98 -14.17 13.16
N VAL A 206 13.15 -14.09 11.84
CA VAL A 206 12.50 -14.97 10.87
C VAL A 206 13.50 -15.43 9.81
N THR A 207 13.29 -16.63 9.30
CA THR A 207 14.04 -17.15 8.17
C THR A 207 13.49 -16.58 6.87
N PHE A 208 14.36 -16.17 5.97
CA PHE A 208 14.05 -15.85 4.58
C PHE A 208 15.01 -16.61 3.65
N TYR A 209 14.65 -16.70 2.38
CA TYR A 209 15.46 -17.35 1.36
C TYR A 209 16.11 -16.31 0.47
N GLU A 210 17.36 -16.54 0.08
CA GLU A 210 18.10 -15.65 -0.81
C GLU A 210 17.28 -15.34 -2.09
N GLY A 211 17.20 -14.05 -2.43
CA GLY A 211 16.37 -13.53 -3.52
C GLY A 211 14.96 -13.11 -3.11
N GLU A 212 14.50 -13.42 -1.89
CA GLU A 212 13.22 -12.90 -1.39
C GLU A 212 13.26 -11.38 -1.17
N SER A 213 12.13 -10.73 -1.47
CA SER A 213 11.93 -9.30 -1.20
C SER A 213 11.31 -9.05 0.17
N VAL A 214 11.37 -7.78 0.63
CA VAL A 214 10.61 -7.32 1.81
C VAL A 214 9.11 -7.60 1.66
N PHE A 215 8.56 -7.49 0.45
CA PHE A 215 7.17 -7.83 0.18
C PHE A 215 6.88 -9.33 0.40
N ASN A 216 7.76 -10.23 -0.07
CA ASN A 216 7.58 -11.67 0.13
C ASN A 216 7.57 -12.02 1.64
N LEU A 217 8.51 -11.41 2.37
CA LEU A 217 8.61 -11.54 3.82
C LEU A 217 7.35 -11.07 4.53
N LEU A 218 6.85 -9.86 4.22
CA LEU A 218 5.64 -9.30 4.81
C LEU A 218 4.44 -10.23 4.59
N VAL A 219 4.16 -10.60 3.34
CA VAL A 219 3.01 -11.45 3.01
C VAL A 219 3.05 -12.78 3.77
N ARG A 220 4.23 -13.42 3.82
CA ARG A 220 4.41 -14.68 4.54
C ARG A 220 4.16 -14.52 6.03
N GLU A 221 4.81 -13.54 6.67
CA GLU A 221 4.75 -13.40 8.12
C GLU A 221 3.39 -12.86 8.59
N MET A 222 2.72 -11.98 7.84
CA MET A 222 1.34 -11.55 8.16
C MET A 222 0.37 -12.74 8.10
N LYS A 223 0.44 -13.53 7.02
CA LYS A 223 -0.39 -14.73 6.87
C LYS A 223 -0.15 -15.75 7.98
N LYS A 224 1.12 -16.01 8.32
CA LYS A 224 1.52 -16.95 9.38
C LYS A 224 1.01 -16.51 10.76
N ASN A 225 1.07 -15.22 11.05
CA ASN A 225 0.59 -14.64 12.31
C ASN A 225 -0.91 -14.32 12.30
N LYS A 226 -1.64 -14.62 11.22
CA LYS A 226 -3.07 -14.32 11.04
C LYS A 226 -3.39 -12.83 11.17
N ILE A 227 -2.45 -11.97 10.78
CA ILE A 227 -2.62 -10.54 10.70
C ILE A 227 -3.18 -10.22 9.31
N HIS A 228 -4.30 -9.49 9.27
CA HIS A 228 -4.88 -9.05 8.01
C HIS A 228 -3.90 -8.16 7.24
N LEU A 229 -3.81 -8.36 5.93
CA LEU A 229 -2.94 -7.60 5.03
C LEU A 229 -3.70 -7.37 3.72
N GLU A 230 -3.79 -6.11 3.30
CA GLU A 230 -4.36 -5.68 2.04
C GLU A 230 -3.34 -4.86 1.26
N PHE A 231 -3.26 -5.14 -0.04
CA PHE A 231 -2.32 -4.50 -0.95
C PHE A 231 -2.84 -4.54 -2.39
N VAL A 232 -2.38 -3.57 -3.17
CA VAL A 232 -2.64 -3.49 -4.60
C VAL A 232 -1.32 -3.43 -5.36
N ASN A 233 -1.25 -4.05 -6.53
CA ASN A 233 -0.09 -3.88 -7.41
C ASN A 233 -0.09 -2.47 -7.98
N ALA A 234 1.05 -1.78 -7.90
CA ALA A 234 1.28 -0.48 -8.50
C ALA A 234 2.28 -0.63 -9.66
N PRO A 235 1.81 -0.90 -10.91
CA PRO A 235 2.70 -1.15 -12.05
C PRO A 235 3.68 -0.03 -12.33
N ILE A 236 3.30 1.21 -12.02
CA ILE A 236 4.13 2.40 -12.23
C ILE A 236 5.39 2.42 -11.35
N TYR A 237 5.38 1.67 -10.24
CA TYR A 237 6.50 1.54 -9.30
C TYR A 237 7.12 0.13 -9.29
N ASN A 238 6.65 -0.76 -10.17
CA ASN A 238 7.00 -2.19 -10.20
C ASN A 238 6.99 -2.86 -8.82
N SER A 239 6.01 -2.52 -7.99
CA SER A 239 5.90 -2.99 -6.61
C SER A 239 4.44 -3.07 -6.16
N ALA A 240 4.20 -3.82 -5.09
CA ALA A 240 2.97 -3.72 -4.31
C ALA A 240 2.96 -2.42 -3.48
N TYR A 241 1.79 -1.81 -3.38
CA TYR A 241 1.43 -0.76 -2.44
C TYR A 241 0.59 -1.37 -1.33
N ILE A 242 0.98 -1.16 -0.06
CA ILE A 242 0.31 -1.75 1.09
C ILE A 242 -0.78 -0.80 1.58
N GLU A 243 -2.04 -1.20 1.36
CA GLU A 243 -3.22 -0.41 1.71
C GLU A 243 -3.56 -0.56 3.18
N GLY A 244 -3.35 -1.74 3.78
CA GLY A 244 -3.67 -1.97 5.18
C GLY A 244 -2.96 -3.16 5.82
N ILE A 245 -2.66 -3.02 7.11
CA ILE A 245 -2.15 -4.09 7.97
C ILE A 245 -2.97 -4.06 9.26
N HIS A 246 -3.43 -5.22 9.73
CA HIS A 246 -4.24 -5.35 10.95
C HIS A 246 -5.58 -4.56 10.91
N ASN A 247 -6.19 -4.45 9.71
CA ASN A 247 -7.38 -3.64 9.46
C ASN A 247 -7.22 -2.13 9.76
N LEU A 248 -5.98 -1.67 9.92
CA LEU A 248 -5.60 -0.26 9.91
C LEU A 248 -5.09 0.06 8.50
N TYR A 249 -5.76 0.99 7.84
CA TYR A 249 -5.60 1.29 6.43
C TYR A 249 -4.95 2.66 6.23
N GLU A 250 -4.41 2.89 5.04
CA GLU A 250 -4.17 4.25 4.58
C GLU A 250 -5.43 5.12 4.79
N LEU A 251 -5.21 6.40 5.02
CA LEU A 251 -6.26 7.40 5.20
C LEU A 251 -7.05 7.34 6.53
N ASP A 252 -6.91 6.29 7.34
CA ASP A 252 -7.64 6.16 8.62
C ASP A 252 -7.36 7.32 9.60
N CYS A 253 -6.16 7.89 9.58
CA CYS A 253 -5.77 9.07 10.35
C CYS A 253 -5.68 10.35 9.52
N GLY A 254 -6.17 10.37 8.28
CA GLY A 254 -6.17 11.54 7.38
C GLY A 254 -5.47 11.28 6.06
N GLU A 255 -5.58 12.19 5.08
CA GLU A 255 -5.15 11.90 3.70
C GLU A 255 -3.63 11.67 3.51
N LEU A 256 -2.86 11.92 4.57
CA LEU A 256 -1.41 11.79 4.66
C LEU A 256 -1.01 10.54 5.46
N SER A 257 -1.98 9.76 5.95
CA SER A 257 -1.72 8.59 6.78
C SER A 257 -1.63 7.31 5.97
N GLY A 258 -0.78 6.38 6.39
CA GLY A 258 -0.57 5.11 5.70
C GLY A 258 0.63 4.32 6.21
N TRP A 259 0.94 3.22 5.53
CA TRP A 259 2.02 2.30 5.89
C TRP A 259 3.32 2.66 5.17
N MET A 260 4.40 2.74 5.92
CA MET A 260 5.76 2.89 5.43
C MET A 260 6.61 1.72 5.90
N TYR A 261 7.62 1.35 5.12
CA TYR A 261 8.61 0.37 5.54
C TYR A 261 9.99 1.01 5.62
N GLN A 262 10.78 0.58 6.59
CA GLN A 262 12.19 0.90 6.69
C GLN A 262 13.00 -0.39 6.82
N VAL A 263 14.25 -0.33 6.36
CA VAL A 263 15.23 -1.39 6.56
C VAL A 263 16.49 -0.79 7.16
N ASN A 264 16.92 -1.31 8.31
CA ASN A 264 18.09 -0.83 9.05
C ASN A 264 18.04 0.69 9.34
N GLY A 265 16.86 1.19 9.72
CA GLY A 265 16.64 2.61 10.04
C GLY A 265 16.55 3.54 8.82
N TRP A 266 16.48 3.00 7.61
CA TRP A 266 16.34 3.77 6.37
C TRP A 266 15.04 3.46 5.67
N PHE A 267 14.32 4.51 5.26
CA PHE A 267 13.14 4.42 4.42
C PHE A 267 13.55 4.40 2.94
N PRO A 268 13.45 3.27 2.23
CA PRO A 268 13.79 3.24 0.82
C PRO A 268 12.81 4.08 0.01
N ASN A 269 13.31 4.76 -1.02
CA ASN A 269 12.52 5.59 -1.94
C ASN A 269 11.92 4.77 -3.11
N TYR A 270 11.80 3.46 -2.94
CA TYR A 270 11.20 2.53 -3.90
C TYR A 270 10.37 1.49 -3.16
N GLY A 271 9.48 0.80 -3.88
CA GLY A 271 8.52 -0.12 -3.27
C GLY A 271 9.13 -1.41 -2.71
N CYS A 272 8.49 -1.96 -1.68
CA CYS A 272 8.95 -3.12 -0.92
C CYS A 272 9.15 -4.42 -1.73
N SER A 273 8.54 -4.55 -2.91
CA SER A 273 8.78 -5.69 -3.81
C SER A 273 10.17 -5.65 -4.45
N ARG A 274 10.78 -4.46 -4.52
CA ARG A 274 12.08 -4.25 -5.16
C ARG A 274 13.25 -4.23 -4.19
N TYR A 275 13.00 -4.33 -2.89
CA TYR A 275 14.06 -4.48 -1.90
C TYR A 275 14.39 -5.97 -1.73
N ALA A 276 15.56 -6.41 -2.20
CA ALA A 276 16.06 -7.75 -1.97
C ALA A 276 16.70 -7.88 -0.58
N LEU A 277 16.17 -8.79 0.25
CA LEU A 277 16.61 -8.96 1.63
C LEU A 277 18.06 -9.40 1.72
N GLN A 278 18.77 -8.85 2.70
CA GLN A 278 20.13 -9.23 3.06
C GLN A 278 20.15 -9.93 4.43
N PRO A 279 21.11 -10.84 4.67
CA PRO A 279 21.26 -11.47 5.97
C PRO A 279 21.46 -10.44 7.08
N GLY A 280 20.65 -10.53 8.14
CA GLY A 280 20.69 -9.63 9.29
C GLY A 280 19.89 -8.34 9.15
N ASP A 281 19.17 -8.13 8.04
CA ASP A 281 18.32 -6.95 7.88
C ASP A 281 17.29 -6.83 9.01
N ASN A 282 17.08 -5.60 9.49
CA ASN A 282 15.98 -5.24 10.39
C ASN A 282 14.91 -4.48 9.60
N VAL A 283 13.80 -5.14 9.33
CA VAL A 283 12.66 -4.63 8.56
C VAL A 283 11.57 -4.16 9.53
N GLU A 284 11.14 -2.91 9.41
CA GLU A 284 10.07 -2.37 10.24
C GLU A 284 8.99 -1.75 9.36
N TRP A 285 7.74 -2.12 9.61
CA TRP A 285 6.57 -1.47 9.03
C TRP A 285 5.96 -0.55 10.07
N VAL A 286 5.83 0.73 9.73
CA VAL A 286 5.34 1.77 10.63
C VAL A 286 4.17 2.51 9.99
N TYR A 287 3.16 2.81 10.81
CA TYR A 287 2.06 3.67 10.39
C TYR A 287 2.42 5.14 10.60
N THR A 288 2.34 5.95 9.56
CA THR A 288 2.48 7.42 9.61
C THR A 288 1.10 8.07 9.65
N CYS A 289 0.98 9.21 10.34
CA CYS A 289 -0.19 10.07 10.30
C CYS A 289 0.00 11.34 9.44
N ASP A 290 1.23 11.66 9.01
CA ASP A 290 1.57 12.92 8.34
C ASP A 290 2.64 12.78 7.24
N LEU A 291 2.47 11.78 6.37
CA LEU A 291 3.32 11.51 5.20
C LEU A 291 4.80 11.27 5.55
N GLY A 292 5.05 10.63 6.68
CA GLY A 292 6.35 10.20 7.12
C GLY A 292 7.10 11.22 7.98
N VAL A 293 6.52 12.38 8.29
CA VAL A 293 7.19 13.39 9.12
C VAL A 293 7.34 12.88 10.56
N ASP A 294 6.31 12.25 11.11
CA ASP A 294 6.22 11.70 12.45
C ASP A 294 7.15 10.48 12.71
N VAL A 295 7.52 9.77 11.64
CA VAL A 295 8.40 8.59 11.68
C VAL A 295 9.78 8.84 11.06
N GLY A 296 10.05 10.05 10.56
CA GLY A 296 11.34 10.41 9.94
C GLY A 296 11.53 9.89 8.51
N GLY A 297 10.45 9.44 7.86
CA GLY A 297 10.42 8.90 6.50
C GLY A 297 10.00 9.89 5.40
N TYR A 298 9.72 11.15 5.72
CA TYR A 298 9.16 12.16 4.79
C TYR A 298 9.78 12.15 3.38
N TYR A 299 11.11 12.09 3.28
CA TYR A 299 11.82 12.13 1.99
C TYR A 299 11.58 10.92 1.10
N ALA A 300 11.30 9.75 1.68
CA ALA A 300 10.92 8.57 0.91
C ALA A 300 9.52 8.70 0.31
N SER A 301 8.67 9.55 0.89
CA SER A 301 7.29 9.80 0.44
C SER A 301 7.16 11.02 -0.47
N ALA A 302 8.05 12.01 -0.32
CA ALA A 302 7.95 13.28 -1.02
C ALA A 302 8.45 13.24 -2.46
N GLY A 303 9.49 12.45 -2.78
CA GLY A 303 10.10 12.31 -4.11
C GLY A 303 10.42 13.66 -4.79
N ASP A 304 11.68 14.08 -4.81
CA ASP A 304 12.13 15.36 -5.37
C ASP A 304 11.69 15.64 -6.84
#